data_AF-A0A8C6M724-F1
#
_entry.id   AF-A0A8C6M724-F1
#
_cell.length_a   1.000
_cell.length_b   1.000
_cell.length_c   1.000
_cell.angle_alpha   90.00
_cell.angle_beta   90.00
_cell.angle_gamma   90.00
#
_symmetry.space_group_name_H-M   'P 1'
#
loop_
_entity.id
_entity.type
_entity.pdbx_description
1 polymer ?
#
loop_
_entity_poly.entity_id
_entity_poly.type
_entity_poly.pdbx_seq_one_letter_code
_entity_poly.pdbx_strand_id
1 'polypeptide(L)'
;MKMQRSGEQWLILFMLCPYRHPATAKWYDRRDSVFIEFLVADSKDVKVDFGKTKCGFSCTGGTDNAKLANEIDLFDAIDESQSKHKRTDRSVLCYLRKAQPGKAWPRLTKEKAKLSWLSVDFNNWKDWEDDSEEEMGNFDQFSDMMNNMGGEDDLADLDGADDVRIFPFHHASISRLPLSRSEPVLGVM
;
A
#
# COMPACT_ATOMS: atom_id res chain seq x y z
N MET A 1 -34.09 -28.28 -1.31
CA MET A 1 -34.48 -26.90 -1.68
C MET A 1 -33.29 -25.98 -1.41
N LYS A 2 -32.70 -25.37 -2.45
CA LYS A 2 -31.64 -24.37 -2.30
C LYS A 2 -32.29 -23.06 -1.84
N MET A 3 -32.03 -22.67 -0.61
CA MET A 3 -32.53 -21.42 -0.04
C MET A 3 -31.65 -20.28 -0.55
N GLN A 4 -32.09 -19.62 -1.62
CA GLN A 4 -31.51 -18.36 -2.08
C GLN A 4 -31.72 -17.32 -0.96
N ARG A 5 -30.64 -16.98 -0.25
CA ARG A 5 -30.64 -15.85 0.68
C ARG A 5 -30.35 -14.59 -0.12
N SER A 6 -31.44 -14.00 -0.62
CA SER A 6 -31.51 -12.68 -1.23
C SER A 6 -31.02 -11.60 -0.25
N GLY A 7 -30.41 -10.54 -0.77
CA GLY A 7 -29.66 -9.49 -0.06
C GLY A 7 -30.39 -8.69 1.03
N GLU A 8 -31.63 -9.07 1.38
CA GLU A 8 -32.45 -8.42 2.40
C GLU A 8 -32.17 -8.91 3.83
N GLN A 9 -31.52 -10.07 4.01
CA GLN A 9 -31.15 -10.55 5.36
C GLN A 9 -30.10 -9.67 6.05
N TRP A 10 -29.31 -8.92 5.27
CA TRP A 10 -28.29 -8.03 5.79
C TRP A 10 -28.88 -6.80 6.49
N LEU A 11 -29.96 -6.23 5.95
CA LEU A 11 -30.66 -5.08 6.54
C LEU A 11 -31.29 -5.44 7.91
N ILE A 12 -31.85 -6.64 8.02
CA ILE A 12 -32.47 -7.12 9.27
C ILE A 12 -31.40 -7.37 10.35
N LEU A 13 -30.23 -7.88 9.97
CA LEU A 13 -29.11 -8.08 10.89
C LEU A 13 -28.47 -6.75 11.34
N PHE A 14 -28.57 -5.69 10.53
CA PHE A 14 -28.07 -4.35 10.87
C PHE A 14 -28.99 -3.61 11.86
N MET A 15 -30.32 -3.79 11.78
CA MET A 15 -31.27 -3.11 12.65
C MET A 15 -31.41 -3.71 14.07
N LEU A 16 -31.03 -4.98 14.27
CA LEU A 16 -31.26 -5.68 15.56
C LEU A 16 -30.07 -5.69 16.54
N CYS A 17 -28.95 -5.04 16.22
CA CYS A 17 -27.76 -5.07 17.10
C CYS A 17 -27.07 -3.68 17.16
N PRO A 18 -27.46 -2.79 18.08
CA PRO A 18 -27.04 -1.36 18.10
C PRO A 18 -25.55 -1.09 18.43
N TYR A 19 -24.67 -2.10 18.43
CA TYR A 19 -23.27 -1.98 18.86
C TYR A 19 -22.29 -2.66 17.90
N ARG A 20 -22.45 -2.47 16.58
CA ARG A 20 -21.42 -2.87 15.62
C ARG A 20 -20.58 -1.67 15.25
N HIS A 21 -19.34 -1.65 15.71
CA HIS A 21 -18.37 -0.66 15.29
C HIS A 21 -17.65 -1.14 14.02
N PRO A 22 -17.30 -0.23 13.09
CA PRO A 22 -16.49 -0.61 11.96
C PRO A 22 -15.07 -0.95 12.42
N ALA A 23 -14.49 -2.01 11.86
CA ALA A 23 -13.05 -2.23 11.97
C ALA A 23 -12.30 -1.19 11.13
N THR A 24 -11.18 -0.69 11.66
CA THR A 24 -10.26 0.12 10.86
C THR A 24 -9.68 -0.74 9.75
N ALA A 25 -9.59 -0.19 8.55
CA ALA A 25 -9.08 -0.89 7.39
C ALA A 25 -8.13 -0.03 6.56
N LYS A 26 -7.20 -0.72 5.91
CA LYS A 26 -6.33 -0.14 4.88
C LYS A 26 -6.57 -0.83 3.55
N TRP A 27 -6.37 -0.12 2.45
CA TRP A 27 -6.53 -0.70 1.12
C TRP A 27 -5.49 -0.17 0.14
N TYR A 28 -5.23 -0.96 -0.89
CA TYR A 28 -4.42 -0.58 -2.04
C TYR A 28 -4.84 -1.43 -3.24
N ASP A 29 -4.45 -1.05 -4.44
CA ASP A 29 -4.69 -1.86 -5.63
C ASP A 29 -3.40 -2.21 -6.39
N ARG A 30 -3.59 -3.10 -7.35
CA ARG A 30 -2.65 -3.56 -8.35
C ARG A 30 -3.40 -3.68 -9.67
N ARG A 31 -2.67 -3.95 -10.74
CA ARG A 31 -3.20 -4.20 -12.09
C ARG A 31 -4.44 -5.10 -12.09
N ASP A 32 -4.37 -6.21 -11.37
CA ASP A 32 -5.39 -7.26 -11.44
C ASP A 32 -6.30 -7.37 -10.21
N SER A 33 -5.96 -6.70 -9.12
CA SER A 33 -6.56 -6.97 -7.82
C SER A 33 -6.58 -5.77 -6.90
N VAL A 34 -7.52 -5.79 -5.98
CA VAL A 34 -7.62 -4.84 -4.87
C VAL A 34 -7.44 -5.60 -3.57
N PHE A 35 -6.74 -4.97 -2.62
CA PHE A 35 -6.48 -5.54 -1.30
C PHE A 35 -7.14 -4.68 -0.24
N ILE A 36 -7.79 -5.33 0.72
CA ILE A 36 -8.39 -4.66 1.89
C ILE A 36 -7.91 -5.40 3.13
N GLU A 37 -7.21 -4.73 4.02
CA GLU A 37 -6.75 -5.29 5.29
C GLU A 37 -7.56 -4.71 6.44
N PHE A 38 -8.35 -5.55 7.12
CA PHE A 38 -9.06 -5.19 8.34
C PHE A 38 -8.13 -5.42 9.55
N LEU A 39 -7.84 -4.35 10.28
CA LEU A 39 -6.87 -4.31 11.38
C LEU A 39 -7.52 -4.78 12.69
N VAL A 40 -7.84 -6.07 12.75
CA VAL A 40 -8.43 -6.71 13.94
C VAL A 40 -7.50 -7.79 14.47
N ALA A 41 -6.78 -7.47 15.54
CA ALA A 41 -5.97 -8.44 16.27
C ALA A 41 -6.85 -9.48 16.97
N ASP A 42 -6.36 -10.72 17.05
CA ASP A 42 -7.02 -11.85 17.72
C ASP A 42 -8.49 -12.03 17.33
N SER A 43 -8.81 -11.73 16.07
CA SER A 43 -10.17 -11.82 15.54
C SER A 43 -10.78 -13.21 15.79
N LYS A 44 -12.10 -13.35 15.80
CA LYS A 44 -12.81 -14.64 15.90
C LYS A 44 -14.06 -14.56 15.02
N ASP A 45 -14.58 -15.71 14.62
CA ASP A 45 -15.80 -15.82 13.82
C ASP A 45 -15.77 -14.95 12.54
N VAL A 46 -14.60 -14.89 11.89
CA VAL A 46 -14.39 -14.08 10.70
C VAL A 46 -15.31 -14.54 9.57
N LYS A 47 -16.09 -13.62 9.04
CA LYS A 47 -16.95 -13.80 7.87
C LYS A 47 -16.68 -12.71 6.87
N VAL A 48 -16.44 -13.11 5.63
CA VAL A 48 -16.22 -12.22 4.50
C VAL A 48 -17.15 -12.65 3.39
N ASP A 49 -17.96 -11.71 2.91
CA ASP A 49 -18.93 -11.92 1.85
C ASP A 49 -18.51 -11.08 0.64
N PHE A 50 -18.12 -11.74 -0.44
CA PHE A 50 -17.81 -11.10 -1.70
C PHE A 50 -19.05 -11.08 -2.58
N GLY A 51 -19.49 -9.88 -2.95
CA GLY A 51 -20.51 -9.66 -3.97
C GLY A 51 -19.92 -8.88 -5.14
N LYS A 52 -20.56 -8.95 -6.30
CA LYS A 52 -20.06 -8.38 -7.55
C LYS A 52 -19.59 -6.93 -7.41
N THR A 53 -20.32 -6.10 -6.65
CA THR A 53 -19.98 -4.70 -6.40
C THR A 53 -20.00 -4.36 -4.90
N LYS A 54 -19.88 -5.37 -4.03
CA LYS A 54 -19.96 -5.19 -2.58
C LYS A 54 -18.96 -6.10 -1.86
N CYS A 55 -18.40 -5.61 -0.75
CA CYS A 55 -17.61 -6.44 0.16
C CYS A 55 -18.14 -6.26 1.58
N GLY A 56 -18.58 -7.36 2.19
CA GLY A 56 -18.99 -7.42 3.59
C GLY A 56 -17.91 -8.07 4.44
N PHE A 57 -17.64 -7.50 5.61
CA PHE A 57 -16.74 -8.07 6.61
C PHE A 57 -17.43 -8.04 7.98
N SER A 58 -17.32 -9.13 8.74
CA SER A 58 -17.68 -9.13 10.15
C SER A 58 -16.81 -10.10 10.95
N CYS A 59 -16.57 -9.76 12.20
CA CYS A 59 -15.88 -10.62 13.14
C CYS A 59 -16.18 -10.20 14.58
N THR A 60 -15.67 -10.99 15.52
CA THR A 60 -15.53 -10.63 16.92
C THR A 60 -14.06 -10.27 17.18
N GLY A 61 -13.75 -9.20 17.92
CA GLY A 61 -12.37 -8.77 18.16
C GLY A 61 -12.14 -8.19 19.56
N GLY A 62 -10.86 -8.14 19.97
CA GLY A 62 -10.43 -7.62 21.27
C GLY A 62 -10.76 -8.52 22.47
N THR A 63 -10.33 -8.09 23.66
CA THR A 63 -10.58 -8.80 24.94
C THR A 63 -12.06 -8.89 25.27
N ASP A 64 -12.83 -7.89 24.84
CA ASP A 64 -14.24 -7.71 25.22
C ASP A 64 -15.20 -8.41 24.25
N ASN A 65 -14.66 -9.16 23.27
CA ASN A 65 -15.42 -9.81 22.20
C ASN A 65 -16.37 -8.84 21.48
N ALA A 66 -15.85 -7.65 21.14
CA ALA A 66 -16.62 -6.64 20.43
C ALA A 66 -16.98 -7.11 19.03
N LYS A 67 -18.25 -6.94 18.63
CA LYS A 67 -18.71 -7.28 17.28
C LYS A 67 -18.36 -6.15 16.32
N LEU A 68 -17.56 -6.47 15.32
CA LEU A 68 -17.14 -5.54 14.28
C LEU A 68 -17.80 -5.90 12.97
N ALA A 69 -18.22 -4.89 12.21
CA ALA A 69 -18.76 -5.09 10.86
C ALA A 69 -18.50 -3.89 9.96
N ASN A 70 -18.19 -4.19 8.70
CA ASN A 70 -17.98 -3.21 7.65
C ASN A 70 -18.73 -3.66 6.39
N GLU A 71 -19.33 -2.70 5.70
CA GLU A 71 -19.89 -2.89 4.37
C GLU A 71 -19.29 -1.84 3.44
N ILE A 72 -18.87 -2.28 2.25
CA ILE A 72 -18.25 -1.44 1.24
C ILE A 72 -18.98 -1.67 -0.07
N ASP A 73 -19.63 -0.63 -0.58
CA ASP A 73 -20.02 -0.55 -1.99
C ASP A 73 -18.77 -0.24 -2.82
N LEU A 74 -18.31 -1.21 -3.61
CA LEU A 74 -17.04 -1.14 -4.32
C LEU A 74 -17.10 -0.17 -5.52
N PHE A 75 -15.96 0.43 -5.85
CA PHE A 75 -15.82 1.35 -6.97
C PHE A 75 -16.22 0.71 -8.31
N ASP A 76 -15.84 -0.56 -8.51
CA ASP A 76 -16.20 -1.33 -9.68
C ASP A 76 -16.39 -2.81 -9.34
N ALA A 77 -16.77 -3.61 -10.34
CA ALA A 77 -17.05 -5.01 -10.18
C ALA A 77 -15.80 -5.87 -9.91
N ILE A 78 -15.99 -6.92 -9.13
CA ILE A 78 -15.02 -7.97 -8.83
C ILE A 78 -15.52 -9.33 -9.32
N ASP A 79 -14.60 -10.28 -9.46
CA ASP A 79 -14.91 -11.70 -9.58
C ASP A 79 -15.00 -12.31 -8.18
N GLU A 80 -16.23 -12.60 -7.73
CA GLU A 80 -16.52 -13.19 -6.43
C GLU A 80 -15.82 -14.55 -6.24
N SER A 81 -15.73 -15.36 -7.30
CA SER A 81 -15.22 -16.73 -7.24
C SER A 81 -13.70 -16.80 -7.08
N GLN A 82 -13.00 -15.76 -7.56
CA GLN A 82 -11.55 -15.63 -7.48
C GLN A 82 -11.11 -14.73 -6.31
N SER A 83 -12.06 -14.16 -5.57
CA SER A 83 -11.81 -13.36 -4.39
C SER A 83 -11.71 -14.25 -3.15
N LYS A 84 -10.78 -13.93 -2.25
CA LYS A 84 -10.47 -14.75 -1.07
C LYS A 84 -9.98 -13.89 0.08
N HIS A 85 -9.96 -14.44 1.28
CA HIS A 85 -9.38 -13.77 2.45
C HIS A 85 -8.40 -14.69 3.18
N LYS A 86 -7.47 -14.06 3.89
CA LYS A 86 -6.52 -14.72 4.79
C LYS A 86 -6.55 -14.01 6.14
N ARG A 87 -6.87 -14.76 7.18
CA ARG A 87 -6.81 -14.29 8.56
C ARG A 87 -5.45 -14.63 9.17
N THR A 88 -4.90 -13.67 9.90
CA THR A 88 -3.72 -13.82 10.76
C THR A 88 -4.08 -13.42 12.19
N ASP A 89 -3.11 -13.48 13.11
CA ASP A 89 -3.33 -13.01 14.49
C ASP A 89 -3.43 -11.49 14.58
N ARG A 90 -2.96 -10.76 13.57
CA ARG A 90 -2.90 -9.29 13.56
C ARG A 90 -4.00 -8.63 12.74
N SER A 91 -4.47 -9.30 11.69
CA SER A 91 -5.38 -8.71 10.70
C SER A 91 -6.06 -9.78 9.84
N VAL A 92 -7.07 -9.34 9.09
CA VAL A 92 -7.71 -10.11 8.02
C VAL A 92 -7.46 -9.40 6.68
N LEU A 93 -6.69 -10.04 5.81
CA LEU A 93 -6.40 -9.53 4.46
C LEU A 93 -7.39 -10.13 3.46
N CYS A 94 -8.12 -9.29 2.76
CA CYS A 94 -8.98 -9.66 1.65
C CYS A 94 -8.26 -9.36 0.32
N TYR A 95 -8.30 -10.33 -0.58
CA TYR A 95 -7.87 -10.24 -1.97
C TYR A 95 -9.13 -10.24 -2.85
N LEU A 96 -9.34 -9.16 -3.59
CA LEU A 96 -10.46 -8.98 -4.49
C LEU A 96 -9.93 -9.02 -5.92
N ARG A 97 -10.34 -10.02 -6.72
CA ARG A 97 -9.99 -10.08 -8.13
C ARG A 97 -10.83 -9.06 -8.89
N LYS A 98 -10.21 -8.09 -9.57
CA LYS A 98 -10.95 -7.12 -10.40
C LYS A 98 -11.65 -7.86 -11.54
N ALA A 99 -12.90 -7.52 -11.83
CA ALA A 99 -13.58 -8.04 -13.01
C ALA A 99 -12.98 -7.50 -14.32
N GLN A 100 -12.40 -6.30 -14.26
CA GLN A 100 -11.62 -5.68 -15.35
C GLN A 100 -10.16 -5.49 -14.89
N PRO A 101 -9.27 -6.44 -15.22
CA PRO A 101 -7.83 -6.27 -15.05
C PRO A 101 -7.31 -5.04 -15.80
N GLY A 102 -6.26 -4.41 -15.28
CA GLY A 102 -5.66 -3.20 -15.87
C GLY A 102 -6.41 -1.90 -15.56
N LYS A 103 -7.61 -1.96 -14.99
CA LYS A 103 -8.35 -0.76 -14.59
C LYS A 103 -7.91 -0.28 -13.21
N ALA A 104 -7.41 0.95 -13.13
CA ALA A 104 -7.06 1.54 -11.86
C ALA A 104 -8.25 1.98 -11.03
N TRP A 105 -8.12 1.82 -9.72
CA TRP A 105 -9.15 2.20 -8.77
C TRP A 105 -8.71 3.48 -8.05
N PRO A 106 -9.22 4.67 -8.42
CA PRO A 106 -8.85 5.93 -7.76
C PRO A 106 -9.38 6.01 -6.32
N ARG A 107 -10.32 5.13 -5.97
CA ARG A 107 -10.89 4.94 -4.63
C ARG A 107 -11.41 3.51 -4.51
N LEU A 108 -11.55 3.03 -3.27
CA LEU A 108 -12.16 1.72 -3.03
C LEU A 108 -13.68 1.73 -3.21
N THR A 109 -14.33 2.85 -2.88
CA THR A 109 -15.78 2.96 -2.76
C THR A 109 -16.43 3.49 -4.03
N LYS A 110 -17.68 3.09 -4.30
CA LYS A 110 -18.50 3.65 -5.38
C LYS A 110 -18.66 5.16 -5.22
N GLU A 111 -19.11 5.58 -4.05
CA GLU A 111 -19.30 6.98 -3.70
C GLU A 111 -17.97 7.66 -3.33
N LYS A 112 -17.89 8.97 -3.55
CA LYS A 112 -16.72 9.79 -3.16
C LYS A 112 -16.67 10.10 -1.66
N ALA A 113 -17.73 9.80 -0.92
CA ALA A 113 -17.80 10.04 0.51
C ALA A 113 -16.71 9.25 1.24
N LYS A 114 -15.95 9.95 2.10
CA LYS A 114 -14.86 9.33 2.86
C LYS A 114 -15.42 8.54 4.04
N LEU A 115 -15.06 7.28 4.14
CA LEU A 115 -15.34 6.44 5.31
C LEU A 115 -14.26 6.71 6.37
N SER A 116 -14.66 7.10 7.58
CA SER A 116 -13.72 7.47 8.66
C SER A 116 -12.78 6.34 9.09
N TRP A 117 -13.19 5.09 8.89
CA TRP A 117 -12.46 3.88 9.27
C TRP A 117 -11.58 3.31 8.14
N LEU A 118 -11.63 3.88 6.92
CA LEU A 118 -10.91 3.38 5.75
C LEU A 118 -9.79 4.35 5.35
N SER A 119 -8.59 3.82 5.10
CA SER A 119 -7.43 4.61 4.67
C SER A 119 -6.61 3.88 3.60
N VAL A 120 -5.78 4.61 2.85
CA VAL A 120 -4.86 4.01 1.86
C VAL A 120 -3.68 3.36 2.60
N ASP A 121 -3.26 2.18 2.14
CA ASP A 121 -2.05 1.53 2.61
C ASP A 121 -0.81 2.05 1.87
N PHE A 122 -0.21 3.14 2.37
CA PHE A 122 0.97 3.72 1.76
C PHE A 122 2.21 2.80 1.76
N ASN A 123 2.26 1.78 2.63
CA ASN A 123 3.39 0.84 2.64
C ASN A 123 3.35 -0.11 1.44
N ASN A 124 2.15 -0.43 0.97
CA ASN A 124 1.93 -1.33 -0.16
C ASN A 124 1.50 -0.60 -1.43
N TRP A 125 1.11 0.67 -1.38
CA TRP A 125 0.70 1.42 -2.56
C TRP A 125 1.84 1.56 -3.57
N LYS A 126 1.52 1.45 -4.85
CA LYS A 126 2.44 1.61 -5.98
C LYS A 126 1.69 2.25 -7.14
N ASP A 127 2.35 3.12 -7.88
CA ASP A 127 1.86 3.61 -9.15
C ASP A 127 2.21 2.59 -10.25
N TRP A 128 1.32 1.62 -10.45
CA TRP A 128 1.56 0.48 -11.37
C TRP A 128 1.04 0.75 -12.79
N GLU A 129 0.37 1.89 -13.01
CA GLU A 129 -0.09 2.32 -14.34
C GLU A 129 1.08 2.82 -15.19
N ASP A 130 2.06 3.47 -14.55
CA ASP A 130 3.25 4.05 -15.19
C ASP A 130 4.44 3.08 -15.30
N ASP A 131 4.27 1.81 -14.92
CA ASP A 131 5.23 0.72 -15.19
C ASP A 131 5.20 0.35 -16.70
N SER A 132 5.44 1.34 -17.56
CA SER A 132 5.85 1.15 -18.95
C SER A 132 7.26 0.58 -18.92
N GLU A 133 7.52 -0.50 -19.66
CA GLU A 133 8.83 -1.14 -19.82
C GLU A 133 9.82 -0.25 -20.61
N GLU A 134 9.99 1.00 -20.23
CA GLU A 134 10.93 1.95 -20.84
C GLU A 134 12.19 2.14 -19.96
N GLU A 135 12.71 1.06 -19.37
CA GLU A 135 14.04 1.06 -18.76
C GLU A 135 14.89 -0.10 -19.30
N MET A 136 14.92 -0.24 -20.62
CA MET A 136 15.87 -1.13 -21.31
C MET A 136 16.48 -0.52 -22.59
N GLY A 137 16.46 0.82 -22.72
CA GLY A 137 16.98 1.52 -23.90
C GLY A 137 18.06 2.57 -23.64
N ASN A 138 18.35 2.95 -22.38
CA ASN A 138 19.20 4.10 -22.10
C ASN A 138 20.69 3.78 -21.88
N PHE A 139 21.07 2.50 -21.76
CA PHE A 139 22.49 2.12 -21.66
C PHE A 139 23.18 2.19 -23.02
N ASP A 140 22.54 1.66 -24.06
CA ASP A 140 23.11 1.61 -25.42
C ASP A 140 23.32 3.01 -26.02
N GLN A 141 22.39 3.93 -25.75
CA GLN A 141 22.45 5.30 -26.28
C GLN A 141 23.56 6.15 -25.62
N PHE A 142 23.91 5.87 -24.35
CA PHE A 142 25.04 6.53 -23.68
C PHE A 142 26.39 5.98 -24.16
N SER A 143 26.49 4.67 -24.43
CA SER A 143 27.69 4.07 -25.00
C SER A 143 27.98 4.54 -26.42
N ASP A 144 26.95 4.71 -27.26
CA ASP A 144 27.13 5.22 -28.63
C ASP A 144 27.60 6.69 -28.64
N MET A 145 27.15 7.49 -27.68
CA MET A 145 27.56 8.89 -27.56
C MET A 145 29.01 9.05 -27.08
N MET A 146 29.49 8.15 -26.21
CA MET A 146 30.91 8.11 -25.79
C MET A 146 31.84 7.54 -26.86
N ASN A 147 31.40 6.54 -27.63
CA ASN A 147 32.19 5.94 -28.72
C ASN A 147 32.40 6.91 -29.89
N ASN A 148 31.48 7.86 -30.12
CA ASN A 148 31.58 8.82 -31.21
C ASN A 148 32.35 10.11 -30.84
N MET A 149 32.92 10.17 -29.63
CA MET A 149 33.66 11.34 -29.12
C MET A 149 35.13 11.04 -28.80
N GLY A 150 35.62 9.84 -29.13
CA GLY A 150 36.93 9.34 -28.69
C GLY A 150 37.82 8.75 -29.82
N GLY A 151 37.89 9.39 -30.99
CA GLY A 151 38.73 8.94 -32.09
C GLY A 151 39.56 10.05 -32.74
N GLU A 152 40.87 9.81 -32.85
CA GLU A 152 41.90 10.35 -33.76
C GLU A 152 42.23 11.87 -33.71
N ASP A 153 43.29 12.31 -33.02
CA ASP A 153 44.72 12.39 -33.43
C ASP A 153 44.98 13.41 -34.59
N ASP A 154 45.48 14.61 -34.26
CA ASP A 154 46.77 15.12 -34.78
C ASP A 154 47.10 16.60 -34.38
N LEU A 155 48.23 16.72 -33.65
CA LEU A 155 49.28 17.75 -33.77
C LEU A 155 48.96 19.23 -33.46
N ALA A 156 49.57 19.75 -32.38
CA ALA A 156 50.77 20.61 -32.47
C ALA A 156 51.10 21.24 -31.11
N ASP A 157 52.18 20.71 -30.51
CA ASP A 157 53.24 21.44 -29.81
C ASP A 157 52.98 22.93 -29.48
N LEU A 158 52.61 23.21 -28.22
CA LEU A 158 52.92 24.48 -27.56
C LEU A 158 53.34 24.21 -26.11
N ASP A 159 54.66 24.08 -25.97
CA ASP A 159 55.49 24.46 -24.83
C ASP A 159 54.87 25.57 -23.96
N GLY A 160 54.88 25.36 -22.63
CA GLY A 160 54.66 26.47 -21.70
C GLY A 160 54.03 26.13 -20.34
N ALA A 161 54.90 25.79 -19.40
CA ALA A 161 54.84 26.20 -17.99
C ALA A 161 53.81 25.55 -17.03
N ASP A 162 54.42 24.76 -16.14
CA ASP A 162 54.33 24.88 -14.68
C ASP A 162 53.10 24.36 -13.90
N ASP A 163 53.45 23.48 -12.95
CA ASP A 163 52.96 23.46 -11.56
C ASP A 163 51.52 22.97 -11.28
N VAL A 164 51.36 21.71 -10.86
CA VAL A 164 51.49 21.28 -9.44
C VAL A 164 50.96 19.83 -9.27
N ARG A 165 51.90 18.93 -8.95
CA ARG A 165 51.84 17.78 -8.01
C ARG A 165 50.45 17.29 -7.51
N ILE A 166 50.01 16.13 -8.01
CA ILE A 166 49.95 14.81 -7.31
C ILE A 166 50.01 14.93 -5.74
N PHE A 167 49.06 14.51 -4.88
CA PHE A 167 48.44 13.17 -4.64
C PHE A 167 47.39 13.23 -3.45
N PRO A 168 46.78 12.12 -2.93
CA PRO A 168 45.33 12.01 -2.64
C PRO A 168 44.95 11.88 -1.14
N PHE A 169 43.67 11.49 -0.89
CA PHE A 169 43.05 10.99 0.35
C PHE A 169 42.51 12.00 1.40
N HIS A 170 41.19 11.99 1.68
CA HIS A 170 40.58 11.26 2.82
C HIS A 170 39.09 11.60 3.03
N HIS A 171 38.33 10.52 3.20
CA HIS A 171 37.08 10.31 3.93
C HIS A 171 36.72 11.36 5.01
N ALA A 172 35.48 11.89 4.97
CA ALA A 172 34.87 12.60 6.11
C ALA A 172 33.66 11.81 6.65
N SER A 173 33.76 11.53 7.94
CA SER A 173 32.96 10.61 8.74
C SER A 173 31.59 11.13 9.17
N ILE A 174 30.70 10.17 9.42
CA ILE A 174 29.48 10.24 10.22
C ILE A 174 29.76 10.85 11.61
N SER A 175 28.98 11.84 12.03
CA SER A 175 28.89 12.29 13.42
C SER A 175 27.53 11.91 14.03
N ARG A 176 27.62 11.24 15.19
CA ARG A 176 26.53 10.78 16.05
C ARG A 176 25.93 11.93 16.88
N LEU A 177 24.64 11.81 17.14
CA LEU A 177 23.86 12.49 18.19
C LEU A 177 24.45 12.31 19.59
N PRO A 178 24.15 13.23 20.53
CA PRO A 178 23.99 12.87 21.93
C PRO A 178 22.52 12.92 22.39
N LEU A 179 22.14 11.88 23.14
CA LEU A 179 20.93 11.77 23.97
C LEU A 179 20.87 12.88 25.02
N SER A 180 19.70 13.48 25.24
CA SER A 180 19.35 14.10 26.52
C SER A 180 18.36 13.20 27.27
N ARG A 181 18.78 12.78 28.47
CA ARG A 181 18.00 11.97 29.42
C ARG A 181 17.43 12.90 30.49
N SER A 182 16.21 12.57 30.89
CA SER A 182 15.37 13.10 31.97
C SER A 182 16.06 13.38 33.30
N GLU A 183 15.54 14.36 34.07
CA GLU A 183 15.22 14.19 35.51
C GLU A 183 14.00 15.06 35.93
N PRO A 184 13.25 14.64 36.98
CA PRO A 184 12.03 15.27 37.47
C PRO A 184 12.29 16.29 38.59
N VAL A 185 11.45 17.33 38.70
CA VAL A 185 11.51 18.31 39.79
C VAL A 185 10.46 17.96 40.86
N LEU A 186 10.94 17.76 42.10
CA LEU A 186 10.14 17.61 43.31
C LEU A 186 9.45 18.93 43.72
N GLY A 187 8.33 18.78 44.42
CA GLY A 187 7.34 19.82 44.70
C GLY A 187 7.69 20.87 45.76
N VAL A 188 6.74 21.78 45.95
CA VAL A 188 6.69 22.77 47.03
C VAL A 188 5.23 23.02 47.43
N MET A 189 4.99 22.84 48.74
CA MET A 189 3.89 23.31 49.62
C MET A 189 2.50 22.68 49.50
#